data_AF-A0A8D1S2X3-F1
#
_entry.id   AF-A0A8D1S2X3-F1
#
_cell.length_a   1.000
_cell.length_b   1.000
_cell.length_c   1.000
_cell.angle_alpha   90.00
_cell.angle_beta   90.00
_cell.angle_gamma   90.00
#
_symmetry.space_group_name_H-M   'P 1'
#
loop_
_entity.id
_entity.type
_entity.pdbx_description
1 polymer ?
#
loop_
_entity_poly.entity_id
_entity_poly.type
_entity_poly.pdbx_seq_one_letter_code
_entity_poly.pdbx_strand_id
1 'polypeptide(L)'
;MPLAAEDALYMALELALAALSVAGNVLVCAAVGASSALQTPTNYFLVSLAVADVAVGLFAIPFAITISLGFCTDFHSCLFLACFVLVLTQSSIFSLLAVAVDRYLAVRVPLRYKSLVTGARARGVIAGLWVLAFAIGLTPFLGWNSRAIATGNCTACGAGPGNGSCRRVRCLFENVVPMNYMVYFNFLGCVLPPLVIMLAIYAKIFTVACRQLQRTELMDHSRTVLQREIHAAKPLAMIVGFFALCWLPLHAINCATLFHPGWAKEKPKWAMNVAILLSHANSVVNPIVYAYRNRDFRATFHRIISRYVLCQTDGLKSGGGQAGAQPALPL
;
A
#
# COMPACT_ATOMS: atom_id res chain seq x y z
N MET A 1 23.70 23.64 -9.71
CA MET A 1 22.46 24.44 -9.71
C MET A 1 21.89 24.39 -8.31
N PRO A 2 21.60 25.52 -7.65
CA PRO A 2 20.90 25.47 -6.37
C PRO A 2 19.56 24.77 -6.60
N LEU A 3 19.29 23.78 -5.75
CA LEU A 3 18.03 23.07 -5.75
C LEU A 3 16.94 24.08 -5.37
N ALA A 4 15.89 24.21 -6.17
CA ALA A 4 14.79 25.10 -5.82
C ALA A 4 14.21 24.66 -4.47
N ALA A 5 13.84 25.60 -3.60
CA ALA A 5 13.33 25.27 -2.26
C ALA A 5 12.13 24.30 -2.32
N GLU A 6 11.30 24.39 -3.36
CA GLU A 6 10.17 23.49 -3.64
C GLU A 6 10.61 22.06 -3.94
N ASP A 7 11.66 21.87 -4.75
CA ASP A 7 12.20 20.55 -5.09
C ASP A 7 12.87 19.90 -3.86
N ALA A 8 13.56 20.71 -3.05
CA ALA A 8 14.16 20.24 -1.79
C ALA A 8 13.09 19.81 -0.78
N LEU A 9 12.02 20.58 -0.64
CA LEU A 9 10.88 20.23 0.21
C LEU A 9 10.20 18.95 -0.25
N TYR A 10 9.93 18.80 -1.55
CA TYR A 10 9.36 17.58 -2.11
C TYR A 10 10.21 16.35 -1.80
N MET A 11 11.52 16.40 -2.07
CA MET A 11 12.42 15.28 -1.78
C MET A 11 12.50 14.98 -0.28
N ALA A 12 12.51 16.00 0.59
CA ALA A 12 12.51 15.80 2.03
C ALA A 12 11.23 15.09 2.51
N LEU A 13 10.07 15.49 1.99
CA LEU A 13 8.79 14.84 2.29
C LEU A 13 8.75 13.39 1.77
N GLU A 14 9.21 13.14 0.55
CA GLU A 14 9.32 11.79 -0.01
C GLU A 14 10.23 10.90 0.84
N LEU A 15 11.41 11.38 1.24
CA LEU A 15 12.33 10.64 2.10
C LEU A 15 11.73 10.36 3.49
N ALA A 16 10.98 11.31 4.04
CA ALA A 16 10.25 11.10 5.29
C ALA A 16 9.18 10.01 5.13
N LEU A 17 8.40 10.03 4.04
CA LEU A 17 7.41 8.99 3.74
C LEU A 17 8.08 7.62 3.54
N ALA A 18 9.22 7.56 2.86
CA ALA A 18 10.01 6.34 2.69
C ALA A 18 10.44 5.75 4.03
N ALA A 19 11.03 6.57 4.91
CA ALA A 19 11.46 6.12 6.23
C ALA A 19 10.28 5.60 7.08
N LEU A 20 9.16 6.34 7.10
CA LEU A 20 7.95 5.96 7.83
C LEU A 20 7.33 4.68 7.28
N SER A 21 7.27 4.54 5.95
CA SER A 21 6.72 3.36 5.30
C SER A 21 7.56 2.11 5.58
N VAL A 22 8.89 2.20 5.46
CA VAL A 22 9.79 1.08 5.77
C VAL A 22 9.68 0.71 7.25
N ALA A 23 9.81 1.67 8.16
CA ALA A 23 9.79 1.40 9.60
C ALA A 23 8.45 0.78 10.05
N GLY A 24 7.33 1.36 9.62
CA GLY A 24 6.00 0.89 9.98
C GLY A 24 5.69 -0.50 9.44
N ASN A 25 6.01 -0.78 8.18
CA ASN A 25 5.69 -2.07 7.56
C ASN A 25 6.68 -3.18 7.95
N VAL A 26 7.95 -2.86 8.24
CA VAL A 26 8.87 -3.81 8.89
C VAL A 26 8.33 -4.22 10.26
N LEU A 27 7.77 -3.27 11.03
CA LEU A 27 7.14 -3.57 12.31
C LEU A 27 5.92 -4.50 12.17
N VAL A 28 5.11 -4.32 11.11
CA VAL A 28 4.00 -5.25 10.78
C VAL A 28 4.54 -6.66 10.54
N CYS A 29 5.55 -6.82 9.70
CA CYS A 29 6.18 -8.11 9.41
C CYS A 29 6.76 -8.74 10.68
N ALA A 30 7.49 -7.95 11.48
CA ALA A 30 8.09 -8.40 12.73
C ALA A 30 7.03 -8.85 13.75
N ALA A 31 5.90 -8.16 13.86
CA ALA A 31 4.82 -8.54 14.77
C ALA A 31 4.20 -9.89 14.41
N VAL A 32 3.94 -10.14 13.12
CA VAL A 32 3.41 -11.44 12.66
C VAL A 32 4.45 -12.55 12.81
N GLY A 33 5.73 -12.25 12.59
CA GLY A 33 6.83 -13.19 12.81
C GLY A 33 7.03 -13.56 14.28
N ALA A 34 6.89 -12.60 15.19
CA ALA A 34 7.17 -12.77 16.62
C ALA A 34 6.01 -13.40 17.42
N SER A 35 4.77 -13.34 16.92
CA SER A 35 3.59 -13.82 17.63
C SER A 35 2.85 -14.90 16.85
N SER A 36 2.86 -16.13 17.36
CA SER A 36 2.08 -17.24 16.79
C SER A 36 0.57 -16.94 16.78
N ALA A 37 0.07 -16.11 17.71
CA ALA A 37 -1.31 -15.66 17.73
C ALA A 37 -1.68 -14.80 16.50
N LEU A 38 -0.69 -14.13 15.89
CA LEU A 38 -0.88 -13.34 14.67
C LEU A 38 -0.62 -14.15 13.39
N GLN A 39 -0.18 -15.41 13.47
CA GLN A 39 0.11 -16.24 12.28
C GLN A 39 -1.16 -16.89 11.71
N THR A 40 -2.10 -16.05 11.29
CA THR A 40 -3.37 -16.47 10.67
C THR A 40 -3.32 -16.29 9.15
N PRO A 41 -4.10 -17.06 8.37
CA PRO A 41 -4.15 -16.91 6.90
C PRO A 41 -4.47 -15.48 6.44
N THR A 42 -5.34 -14.77 7.15
CA THR A 42 -5.64 -13.35 6.91
C THR A 42 -4.38 -12.49 7.00
N ASN A 43 -3.58 -12.69 8.04
CA ASN A 43 -2.41 -11.87 8.30
C ASN A 43 -1.30 -12.12 7.28
N TYR A 44 -1.33 -13.24 6.53
CA TYR A 44 -0.42 -13.43 5.38
C TYR A 44 -0.67 -12.41 4.26
N PHE A 45 -1.92 -12.03 4.01
CA PHE A 45 -2.22 -10.96 3.04
C PHE A 45 -1.72 -9.59 3.54
N LEU A 46 -1.82 -9.33 4.86
CA LEU A 46 -1.27 -8.12 5.48
C LEU A 46 0.26 -8.08 5.40
N VAL A 47 0.94 -9.22 5.58
CA VAL A 47 2.39 -9.34 5.39
C VAL A 47 2.75 -9.11 3.92
N SER A 48 2.01 -9.66 2.96
CA SER A 48 2.25 -9.38 1.53
C SER A 48 2.14 -7.89 1.22
N LEU A 49 1.11 -7.21 1.75
CA LEU A 49 0.94 -5.77 1.61
C LEU A 49 2.11 -5.00 2.25
N ALA A 50 2.50 -5.37 3.47
CA ALA A 50 3.63 -4.76 4.17
C ALA A 50 4.95 -4.94 3.40
N VAL A 51 5.18 -6.10 2.79
CA VAL A 51 6.37 -6.33 1.93
C VAL A 51 6.34 -5.42 0.69
N ALA A 52 5.18 -5.26 0.05
CA ALA A 52 5.04 -4.34 -1.07
C ALA A 52 5.30 -2.88 -0.66
N ASP A 53 4.76 -2.45 0.48
CA ASP A 53 4.95 -1.09 1.00
C ASP A 53 6.39 -0.83 1.48
N VAL A 54 7.08 -1.82 2.08
CA VAL A 54 8.52 -1.72 2.35
C VAL A 54 9.29 -1.53 1.04
N ALA A 55 8.95 -2.27 -0.01
CA ALA A 55 9.59 -2.12 -1.32
C ALA A 55 9.27 -0.75 -1.95
N VAL A 56 8.08 -0.17 -1.71
CA VAL A 56 7.76 1.20 -2.13
C VAL A 56 8.72 2.19 -1.46
N GLY A 57 8.92 2.09 -0.14
CA GLY A 57 9.84 2.96 0.58
C GLY A 57 11.32 2.77 0.20
N LEU A 58 11.77 1.52 -0.02
CA LEU A 58 13.16 1.22 -0.35
C LEU A 58 13.54 1.50 -1.81
N PHE A 59 12.59 1.34 -2.74
CA PHE A 59 12.89 1.39 -4.17
C PHE A 59 12.01 2.38 -4.93
N ALA A 60 10.68 2.32 -4.78
CA ALA A 60 9.79 3.15 -5.59
C ALA A 60 10.01 4.65 -5.34
N ILE A 61 10.10 5.07 -4.08
CA ILE A 61 10.31 6.47 -3.70
C ILE A 61 11.68 6.98 -4.17
N PRO A 62 12.82 6.30 -3.89
CA PRO A 62 14.11 6.70 -4.44
C PRO A 62 14.12 6.77 -5.97
N PHE A 63 13.46 5.83 -6.64
CA PHE A 63 13.35 5.85 -8.11
C PHE A 63 12.49 7.02 -8.59
N ALA A 64 11.38 7.34 -7.93
CA ALA A 64 10.54 8.49 -8.25
C ALA A 64 11.31 9.81 -8.12
N ILE A 65 12.09 9.99 -7.04
CA ILE A 65 12.97 11.14 -6.86
C ILE A 65 13.98 11.20 -8.01
N THR A 66 14.65 10.08 -8.31
CA THR A 66 15.66 10.02 -9.37
C THR A 66 15.06 10.37 -10.74
N ILE A 67 13.87 9.87 -11.06
CA ILE A 67 13.13 10.18 -12.29
C ILE A 67 12.72 11.67 -12.32
N SER A 68 12.30 12.26 -11.19
CA SER A 68 11.93 13.68 -11.15
C SER A 68 13.09 14.63 -11.43
N LEU A 69 14.33 14.23 -11.13
CA LEU A 69 15.53 15.00 -11.46
C LEU A 69 15.81 15.03 -12.97
N GLY A 70 15.25 14.07 -13.73
CA GLY A 70 15.42 14.02 -15.18
C GLY A 70 16.86 13.74 -15.60
N PHE A 71 17.54 12.81 -14.93
CA PHE A 71 18.91 12.44 -15.26
C PHE A 71 19.01 11.73 -16.62
N CYS A 72 20.21 11.72 -17.20
CA CYS A 72 20.46 11.11 -18.51
C CYS A 72 20.84 9.63 -18.36
N THR A 73 20.05 8.74 -18.95
CA THR A 73 20.33 7.30 -18.97
C THR A 73 19.82 6.67 -20.27
N ASP A 74 20.07 5.37 -20.47
CA ASP A 74 19.48 4.64 -21.59
C ASP A 74 17.96 4.47 -21.39
N PHE A 75 17.24 4.29 -22.49
CA PHE A 75 15.78 4.20 -22.47
C PHE A 75 15.27 3.02 -21.62
N HIS A 76 15.94 1.87 -21.63
CA HIS A 76 15.44 0.66 -20.96
C HIS A 76 15.65 0.74 -19.45
N SER A 77 16.76 1.31 -19.01
CA SER A 77 17.00 1.61 -17.61
C SER A 77 15.95 2.59 -17.07
N CYS A 78 15.67 3.68 -17.80
CA CYS A 78 14.62 4.60 -17.37
C CYS A 78 13.23 3.94 -17.33
N LEU A 79 12.90 3.16 -18.37
CA LEU A 79 11.64 2.43 -18.42
C LEU A 79 11.53 1.43 -17.27
N PHE A 80 12.61 0.74 -16.91
CA PHE A 80 12.65 -0.18 -15.77
C PHE A 80 12.31 0.54 -14.47
N LEU A 81 12.98 1.66 -14.18
CA LEU A 81 12.72 2.44 -12.96
C LEU A 81 11.25 2.88 -12.89
N ALA A 82 10.70 3.40 -14.00
CA ALA A 82 9.32 3.84 -14.07
C ALA A 82 8.32 2.66 -13.90
N CYS A 83 8.54 1.56 -14.61
CA CYS A 83 7.68 0.38 -14.53
C CYS A 83 7.77 -0.34 -13.19
N PHE A 84 8.93 -0.35 -12.54
CA PHE A 84 9.09 -1.00 -11.25
C PHE A 84 8.23 -0.33 -10.17
N VAL A 85 8.11 1.00 -10.20
CA VAL A 85 7.14 1.74 -9.38
C VAL A 85 5.72 1.22 -9.64
N LEU A 86 5.33 1.05 -10.92
CA LEU A 86 3.99 0.53 -11.28
C LEU A 86 3.75 -0.91 -10.80
N VAL A 87 4.77 -1.77 -10.80
CA VAL A 87 4.66 -3.15 -10.29
C VAL A 87 4.34 -3.13 -8.79
N LEU A 88 5.10 -2.35 -8.01
CA LEU A 88 4.93 -2.30 -6.56
C LEU A 88 3.57 -1.73 -6.17
N THR A 89 3.12 -0.69 -6.86
CA THR A 89 1.80 -0.08 -6.61
C THR A 89 0.68 -1.05 -6.97
N GLN A 90 0.79 -1.77 -8.09
CA GLN A 90 -0.18 -2.80 -8.45
C GLN A 90 -0.23 -3.96 -7.44
N SER A 91 0.92 -4.37 -6.91
CA SER A 91 1.02 -5.39 -5.85
C SER A 91 0.29 -4.96 -4.57
N SER A 92 0.45 -3.69 -4.16
CA SER A 92 -0.27 -3.12 -3.02
C SER A 92 -1.79 -3.09 -3.26
N ILE A 93 -2.25 -2.72 -4.46
CA ILE A 93 -3.69 -2.71 -4.82
C ILE A 93 -4.29 -4.11 -4.72
N PHE A 94 -3.62 -5.10 -5.32
CA PHE A 94 -4.10 -6.47 -5.29
C PHE A 94 -4.09 -7.06 -3.88
N SER A 95 -3.08 -6.72 -3.07
CA SER A 95 -3.04 -7.14 -1.67
C SER A 95 -4.19 -6.51 -0.87
N LEU A 96 -4.52 -5.23 -1.09
CA LEU A 96 -5.69 -4.58 -0.47
C LEU A 96 -7.01 -5.22 -0.91
N LEU A 97 -7.16 -5.54 -2.19
CA LEU A 97 -8.33 -6.27 -2.70
C LEU A 97 -8.45 -7.66 -2.06
N ALA A 98 -7.33 -8.39 -1.95
CA ALA A 98 -7.31 -9.70 -1.32
C ALA A 98 -7.72 -9.64 0.16
N VAL A 99 -7.25 -8.62 0.89
CA VAL A 99 -7.70 -8.34 2.27
C VAL A 99 -9.19 -8.06 2.30
N ALA A 100 -9.73 -7.24 1.39
CA ALA A 100 -11.16 -6.95 1.32
C ALA A 100 -12.00 -8.22 1.06
N VAL A 101 -11.57 -9.07 0.11
CA VAL A 101 -12.22 -10.36 -0.20
C VAL A 101 -12.15 -11.30 0.99
N ASP A 102 -11.01 -11.42 1.67
CA ASP A 102 -10.86 -12.23 2.87
C ASP A 102 -11.84 -11.79 3.97
N ARG A 103 -11.93 -10.49 4.25
CA ARG A 103 -12.89 -9.94 5.23
C ARG A 103 -14.33 -10.21 4.82
N TYR A 104 -14.65 -10.11 3.53
CA TYR A 104 -15.97 -10.43 3.01
C TYR A 104 -16.33 -11.90 3.28
N LEU A 105 -15.42 -12.83 2.98
CA LEU A 105 -15.63 -14.26 3.21
C LEU A 105 -15.82 -14.55 4.71
N ALA A 106 -15.05 -13.92 5.59
CA ALA A 106 -15.16 -14.08 7.03
C ALA A 106 -16.54 -13.66 7.57
N VAL A 107 -17.12 -12.58 7.02
CA VAL A 107 -18.42 -12.05 7.44
C VAL A 107 -19.59 -12.84 6.81
N ARG A 108 -19.49 -13.22 5.54
CA ARG A 108 -20.61 -13.79 4.79
C ARG A 108 -20.77 -15.30 4.91
N VAL A 109 -19.67 -16.03 5.11
CA VAL A 109 -19.68 -17.51 5.15
C VAL A 109 -18.89 -18.03 6.35
N PRO A 110 -19.21 -17.61 7.60
CA PRO A 110 -18.39 -17.91 8.78
C PRO A 110 -18.17 -19.41 9.01
N LEU A 111 -19.16 -20.25 8.73
CA LEU A 111 -19.10 -21.71 8.92
C LEU A 111 -18.14 -22.40 7.93
N ARG A 112 -17.99 -21.86 6.72
CA ARG A 112 -17.10 -22.41 5.68
C ARG A 112 -15.77 -21.65 5.59
N TYR A 113 -15.64 -20.50 6.25
CA TYR A 113 -14.46 -19.66 6.16
C TYR A 113 -13.17 -20.41 6.48
N LYS A 114 -13.14 -21.20 7.57
CA LYS A 114 -11.96 -21.98 7.97
C LYS A 114 -11.54 -23.05 6.96
N SER A 115 -12.48 -23.59 6.17
CA SER A 115 -12.18 -24.58 5.13
C SER A 115 -11.87 -23.95 3.77
N LEU A 116 -12.35 -22.73 3.53
CA LEU A 116 -12.08 -21.96 2.31
C LEU A 116 -10.72 -21.27 2.37
N VAL A 117 -10.46 -20.51 3.43
CA VAL A 117 -9.25 -19.68 3.59
C VAL A 117 -8.21 -20.45 4.41
N THR A 118 -7.39 -21.23 3.70
CA THR A 118 -6.27 -21.97 4.29
C THR A 118 -4.94 -21.28 3.98
N GLY A 119 -3.93 -21.48 4.83
CA GLY A 119 -2.62 -20.86 4.64
C GLY A 119 -1.95 -21.22 3.31
N ALA A 120 -2.10 -22.47 2.84
CA ALA A 120 -1.55 -22.90 1.55
C ALA A 120 -2.21 -22.17 0.37
N ARG A 121 -3.55 -22.06 0.37
CA ARG A 121 -4.28 -21.30 -0.66
C ARG A 121 -3.95 -19.81 -0.61
N ALA A 122 -3.85 -19.22 0.59
CA ALA A 122 -3.46 -17.83 0.75
C ALA A 122 -2.09 -17.55 0.15
N ARG A 123 -1.08 -18.39 0.41
CA ARG A 123 0.25 -18.27 -0.22
C ARG A 123 0.20 -18.40 -1.74
N GLY A 124 -0.61 -19.33 -2.26
CA GLY A 124 -0.82 -19.47 -3.70
C GLY A 124 -1.46 -18.24 -4.35
N VAL A 125 -2.48 -17.66 -3.70
CA VAL A 125 -3.11 -16.41 -4.14
C VAL A 125 -2.09 -15.27 -4.12
N ILE A 126 -1.33 -15.11 -3.04
CA ILE A 126 -0.28 -14.08 -2.94
C ILE A 126 0.72 -14.20 -4.10
N ALA A 127 1.25 -15.40 -4.35
CA ALA A 127 2.18 -15.63 -5.45
C ALA A 127 1.56 -15.25 -6.80
N GLY A 128 0.30 -15.64 -7.05
CA GLY A 128 -0.43 -15.26 -8.26
C GLY A 128 -0.62 -13.75 -8.41
N LEU A 129 -0.93 -13.03 -7.32
CA LEU A 129 -1.10 -11.57 -7.34
C LEU A 129 0.22 -10.84 -7.61
N TRP A 130 1.35 -11.34 -7.10
CA TRP A 130 2.68 -10.80 -7.42
C TRP A 130 3.02 -11.00 -8.90
N VAL A 131 2.82 -12.22 -9.42
CA VAL A 131 3.05 -12.50 -10.85
C VAL A 131 2.18 -11.60 -11.73
N LEU A 132 0.91 -11.42 -11.36
CA LEU A 132 0.00 -10.53 -12.07
C LEU A 132 0.45 -9.06 -12.00
N ALA A 133 0.94 -8.60 -10.84
CA ALA A 133 1.47 -7.24 -10.69
C ALA A 133 2.70 -7.00 -11.57
N PHE A 134 3.63 -7.97 -11.65
CA PHE A 134 4.77 -7.91 -12.57
C PHE A 134 4.32 -7.90 -14.03
N ALA A 135 3.41 -8.78 -14.41
CA ALA A 135 2.89 -8.85 -15.78
C ALA A 135 2.26 -7.53 -16.21
N ILE A 136 1.42 -6.93 -15.34
CA ILE A 136 0.76 -5.66 -15.60
C ILE A 136 1.78 -4.52 -15.62
N GLY A 137 2.59 -4.35 -14.56
CA GLY A 137 3.49 -3.21 -14.43
C GLY A 137 4.62 -3.17 -15.47
N LEU A 138 5.05 -4.34 -15.98
CA LEU A 138 6.06 -4.46 -17.03
C LEU A 138 5.49 -4.50 -18.45
N THR A 139 4.19 -4.35 -18.65
CA THR A 139 3.57 -4.30 -19.99
C THR A 139 4.26 -3.32 -20.95
N PRO A 140 4.78 -2.14 -20.53
CA PRO A 140 5.52 -1.26 -21.43
C PRO A 140 6.78 -1.89 -22.04
N PHE A 141 7.40 -2.88 -21.40
CA PHE A 141 8.53 -3.64 -21.97
C PHE A 141 8.12 -4.53 -23.15
N LEU A 142 6.84 -4.88 -23.27
CA LEU A 142 6.30 -5.67 -24.38
C LEU A 142 6.09 -4.83 -25.66
N GLY A 143 6.47 -3.54 -25.64
CA GLY A 143 6.41 -2.65 -26.80
C GLY A 143 5.44 -1.48 -26.64
N TRP A 144 4.62 -1.45 -25.58
CA TRP A 144 3.73 -0.32 -25.29
C TRP A 144 4.46 0.81 -24.56
N ASN A 145 5.48 1.38 -25.21
CA ASN A 145 6.34 2.40 -24.66
C ASN A 145 6.64 3.51 -25.68
N SER A 146 7.18 4.63 -25.22
CA SER A 146 7.41 5.82 -26.06
C SER A 146 8.77 5.82 -26.76
N ARG A 147 9.42 4.67 -26.98
CA ARG A 147 10.81 4.58 -27.48
C ARG A 147 11.03 5.38 -28.75
N ALA A 148 10.19 5.16 -29.77
CA ALA A 148 10.32 5.82 -31.07
C ALA A 148 10.30 7.35 -30.96
N ILE A 149 9.44 7.88 -30.10
CA ILE A 149 9.28 9.33 -29.87
C ILE A 149 10.45 9.86 -29.03
N ALA A 150 10.81 9.15 -27.96
CA ALA A 150 11.86 9.55 -27.02
C ALA A 150 13.26 9.56 -27.67
N THR A 151 13.55 8.64 -28.60
CA THR A 151 14.83 8.58 -29.31
C THR A 151 14.91 9.54 -30.50
N GLY A 152 13.78 10.01 -31.01
CA GLY A 152 13.71 11.00 -32.11
C GLY A 152 13.83 12.45 -31.64
N ASN A 153 13.26 12.79 -30.47
CA ASN A 153 13.31 14.13 -29.89
C ASN A 153 14.49 14.31 -28.91
N CYS A 154 15.71 14.24 -29.44
CA CYS A 154 16.98 14.42 -28.72
C CYS A 154 17.11 15.81 -28.07
N THR A 155 16.52 16.02 -26.90
CA THR A 155 16.33 17.38 -26.34
C THR A 155 17.24 17.78 -25.19
N ALA A 156 18.17 16.94 -24.68
CA ALA A 156 18.98 17.40 -23.54
C ALA A 156 20.32 16.70 -23.25
N CYS A 157 20.51 15.41 -23.58
CA CYS A 157 21.61 14.61 -23.01
C CYS A 157 22.93 14.56 -23.81
N GLY A 158 23.19 15.58 -24.65
CA GLY A 158 24.49 15.78 -25.32
C GLY A 158 24.97 14.57 -26.13
N ALA A 159 24.26 14.20 -27.20
CA ALA A 159 24.79 13.32 -28.25
C ALA A 159 24.67 14.04 -29.59
N GLY A 160 25.82 14.37 -30.19
CA GLY A 160 25.95 14.99 -31.51
C GLY A 160 25.56 14.05 -32.67
N PRO A 161 25.73 14.53 -33.92
CA PRO A 161 25.10 13.93 -35.10
C PRO A 161 25.80 12.63 -35.49
N GLY A 162 25.08 11.53 -35.38
CA GLY A 162 25.53 10.23 -35.86
C GLY A 162 24.35 9.28 -35.94
N ASN A 163 23.63 9.33 -37.07
CA ASN A 163 22.53 8.44 -37.46
C ASN A 163 21.28 8.44 -36.54
N GLY A 164 20.53 9.54 -36.55
CA GLY A 164 19.06 9.57 -36.37
C GLY A 164 18.43 9.01 -35.09
N SER A 165 19.21 8.49 -34.13
CA SER A 165 18.71 7.87 -32.91
C SER A 165 19.60 8.17 -31.71
N CYS A 166 19.00 8.70 -30.64
CA CYS A 166 19.71 9.01 -29.40
C CYS A 166 20.03 7.76 -28.56
N ARG A 167 21.31 7.58 -28.19
CA ARG A 167 21.75 6.51 -27.27
C ARG A 167 21.28 6.73 -25.82
N ARG A 168 21.09 7.98 -25.41
CA ARG A 168 20.64 8.38 -24.06
C ARG A 168 19.46 9.33 -24.13
N VAL A 169 18.52 9.18 -23.21
CA VAL A 169 17.32 10.01 -23.09
C VAL A 169 17.28 10.68 -21.71
N ARG A 170 16.58 11.81 -21.64
CA ARG A 170 16.25 12.44 -20.36
C ARG A 170 15.18 11.62 -19.67
N CYS A 171 15.51 11.02 -18.53
CA CYS A 171 14.62 10.09 -17.86
C CYS A 171 13.50 10.79 -17.11
N LEU A 172 12.37 10.95 -17.78
CA LEU A 172 11.13 11.46 -17.20
C LEU A 172 10.03 10.42 -17.42
N PHE A 173 9.14 10.26 -16.46
CA PHE A 173 8.07 9.25 -16.51
C PHE A 173 7.24 9.37 -17.79
N GLU A 174 6.74 10.58 -18.10
CA GLU A 174 5.92 10.86 -19.29
C GLU A 174 6.68 10.68 -20.62
N ASN A 175 8.03 10.69 -20.59
CA ASN A 175 8.85 10.48 -21.80
C ASN A 175 8.98 9.00 -22.18
N VAL A 176 8.86 8.08 -21.22
CA VAL A 176 9.08 6.65 -21.46
C VAL A 176 7.80 5.82 -21.36
N VAL A 177 6.86 6.23 -20.50
CA VAL A 177 5.55 5.60 -20.33
C VAL A 177 4.46 6.45 -20.98
N PRO A 178 3.73 5.92 -21.98
CA PRO A 178 2.72 6.69 -22.69
C PRO A 178 1.45 6.87 -21.84
N MET A 179 0.79 8.03 -21.95
CA MET A 179 -0.41 8.34 -21.16
C MET A 179 -1.62 7.47 -21.49
N ASN A 180 -1.73 6.98 -22.73
CA ASN A 180 -2.80 6.05 -23.10
C ASN A 180 -2.72 4.72 -22.31
N TYR A 181 -1.51 4.21 -22.07
CA TYR A 181 -1.27 3.07 -21.20
C TYR A 181 -1.67 3.38 -19.76
N MET A 182 -1.24 4.54 -19.24
CA MET A 182 -1.54 4.95 -17.86
C MET A 182 -3.04 5.12 -17.59
N VAL A 183 -3.80 5.64 -18.56
CA VAL A 183 -5.23 5.88 -18.40
C VAL A 183 -6.05 4.64 -18.72
N TYR A 184 -5.92 4.08 -19.92
CA TYR A 184 -6.83 3.01 -20.35
C TYR A 184 -6.50 1.67 -19.69
N PHE A 185 -5.23 1.28 -19.70
CA PHE A 185 -4.84 -0.03 -19.20
C PHE A 185 -4.62 0.00 -17.69
N ASN A 186 -3.74 0.88 -17.21
CA ASN A 186 -3.39 0.93 -15.79
C ASN A 186 -4.56 1.45 -14.95
N PHE A 187 -5.07 2.65 -15.20
CA PHE A 187 -6.15 3.21 -14.38
C PHE A 187 -7.48 2.48 -14.57
N LEU A 188 -8.07 2.54 -15.78
CA LEU A 188 -9.41 2.00 -16.03
C LEU A 188 -9.44 0.46 -16.00
N GLY A 189 -8.37 -0.20 -16.43
CA GLY A 189 -8.29 -1.66 -16.48
C GLY A 189 -7.80 -2.31 -15.18
N CYS A 190 -6.85 -1.68 -14.46
CA CYS A 190 -6.15 -2.36 -13.35
C CYS A 190 -6.34 -1.70 -11.98
N VAL A 191 -6.70 -0.42 -11.90
CA VAL A 191 -6.88 0.29 -10.62
C VAL A 191 -8.36 0.48 -10.28
N LEU A 192 -9.15 0.98 -11.23
CA LEU A 192 -10.56 1.26 -11.05
C LEU A 192 -11.38 0.00 -10.76
N PRO A 193 -11.19 -1.15 -11.43
CA PRO A 193 -12.00 -2.33 -11.15
C PRO A 193 -11.76 -2.90 -9.74
N PRO A 194 -10.51 -3.08 -9.25
CA PRO A 194 -10.28 -3.41 -7.85
C PRO A 194 -10.89 -2.41 -6.88
N LEU A 195 -10.81 -1.10 -7.16
CA LEU A 195 -11.42 -0.06 -6.32
C LEU A 195 -12.94 -0.23 -6.23
N VAL A 196 -13.61 -0.42 -7.37
CA VAL A 196 -15.06 -0.64 -7.43
C VAL A 196 -15.45 -1.94 -6.71
N ILE A 197 -14.69 -3.01 -6.89
CA ILE A 197 -14.94 -4.29 -6.21
C ILE A 197 -14.77 -4.12 -4.70
N MET A 198 -13.71 -3.45 -4.24
CA MET A 198 -13.52 -3.14 -2.82
C MET A 198 -14.70 -2.33 -2.28
N LEU A 199 -15.09 -1.24 -2.95
CA LEU A 199 -16.25 -0.43 -2.57
C LEU A 199 -17.53 -1.26 -2.47
N ALA A 200 -17.81 -2.11 -3.46
CA ALA A 200 -18.98 -2.98 -3.46
C ALA A 200 -18.93 -3.99 -2.30
N ILE A 201 -17.79 -4.63 -2.06
CA ILE A 201 -17.58 -5.55 -0.95
C ILE A 201 -17.87 -4.85 0.38
N TYR A 202 -17.28 -3.68 0.60
CA TYR A 202 -17.42 -2.96 1.87
C TYR A 202 -18.83 -2.38 2.06
N ALA A 203 -19.47 -1.88 1.00
CA ALA A 203 -20.86 -1.47 1.04
C ALA A 203 -21.78 -2.66 1.40
N LYS A 204 -21.52 -3.85 0.85
CA LYS A 204 -22.25 -5.08 1.21
C LYS A 204 -21.98 -5.50 2.66
N ILE A 205 -20.75 -5.43 3.15
CA ILE A 205 -20.43 -5.71 4.56
C ILE A 205 -21.18 -4.74 5.47
N PHE A 206 -21.15 -3.44 5.16
CA PHE A 206 -21.87 -2.42 5.91
C PHE A 206 -23.38 -2.65 5.91
N THR A 207 -23.96 -2.97 4.75
CA THR A 207 -25.39 -3.28 4.62
C THR A 207 -25.79 -4.51 5.44
N VAL A 208 -24.95 -5.55 5.45
CA VAL A 208 -25.21 -6.77 6.24
C VAL A 208 -25.16 -6.47 7.73
N ALA A 209 -24.16 -5.71 8.18
CA ALA A 209 -24.08 -5.24 9.56
C ALA A 209 -25.35 -4.45 9.91
N CYS A 210 -25.70 -3.41 9.15
CA CYS A 210 -26.92 -2.62 9.36
C CYS A 210 -28.22 -3.44 9.36
N ARG A 211 -28.32 -4.50 8.55
CA ARG A 211 -29.49 -5.39 8.57
C ARG A 211 -29.54 -6.30 9.79
N GLN A 212 -28.40 -6.80 10.25
CA GLN A 212 -28.32 -7.55 11.51
C GLN A 212 -28.74 -6.66 12.67
N LEU A 213 -28.32 -5.39 12.65
CA LEU A 213 -28.72 -4.37 13.61
C LEU A 213 -30.24 -4.15 13.66
N GLN A 214 -30.90 -3.93 12.51
CA GLN A 214 -32.36 -3.77 12.44
C GLN A 214 -33.14 -4.99 12.96
N ARG A 215 -32.63 -6.21 12.75
CA ARG A 215 -33.27 -7.43 13.29
C ARG A 215 -33.14 -7.56 14.81
N THR A 216 -32.14 -6.90 15.41
CA THR A 216 -31.82 -7.03 16.84
C THR A 216 -32.39 -5.85 17.67
N GLU A 217 -32.94 -4.82 17.03
CA GLU A 217 -33.66 -3.70 17.68
C GLU A 217 -34.98 -4.12 18.39
N LEU A 218 -35.45 -5.35 18.21
CA LEU A 218 -36.55 -5.94 18.99
C LEU A 218 -36.18 -6.30 20.45
N MET A 219 -34.91 -6.14 20.86
CA MET A 219 -34.46 -6.39 22.24
C MET A 219 -33.54 -5.25 22.73
N ASP A 220 -33.97 -4.50 23.76
CA ASP A 220 -33.36 -3.27 24.30
C ASP A 220 -31.88 -3.41 24.77
N HIS A 221 -31.44 -4.64 25.07
CA HIS A 221 -30.04 -4.96 25.41
C HIS A 221 -29.07 -4.80 24.22
N SER A 222 -29.57 -4.65 22.99
CA SER A 222 -28.79 -4.67 21.74
C SER A 222 -28.19 -3.32 21.34
N ARG A 223 -28.56 -2.21 21.99
CA ARG A 223 -28.09 -0.84 21.65
C ARG A 223 -26.58 -0.65 21.84
N THR A 224 -26.01 -1.23 22.90
CA THR A 224 -24.56 -1.18 23.19
C THR A 224 -23.76 -2.11 22.26
N VAL A 225 -24.34 -3.25 21.89
CA VAL A 225 -23.79 -4.18 20.89
C VAL A 225 -23.78 -3.53 19.50
N LEU A 226 -24.86 -2.83 19.15
CA LEU A 226 -25.03 -2.04 17.92
C LEU A 226 -23.98 -0.95 17.74
N GLN A 227 -23.71 -0.16 18.79
CA GLN A 227 -22.64 0.85 18.75
C GLN A 227 -21.25 0.22 18.56
N ARG A 228 -21.04 -0.99 19.10
CA ARG A 228 -19.79 -1.77 18.95
C ARG A 228 -19.61 -2.27 17.52
N GLU A 229 -20.69 -2.68 16.85
CA GLU A 229 -20.66 -3.12 15.45
C GLU A 229 -20.49 -1.96 14.46
N ILE A 230 -21.12 -0.80 14.70
CA ILE A 230 -20.87 0.43 13.91
C ILE A 230 -19.39 0.87 14.04
N HIS A 231 -18.81 0.78 15.25
CA HIS A 231 -17.37 1.01 15.46
C HIS A 231 -16.49 -0.04 14.75
N ALA A 232 -16.99 -1.26 14.54
CA ALA A 232 -16.30 -2.29 13.78
C ALA A 232 -16.34 -2.03 12.26
N ALA A 233 -17.38 -1.36 11.74
CA ALA A 233 -17.52 -1.03 10.32
C ALA A 233 -16.82 0.29 9.91
N LYS A 234 -16.79 1.30 10.79
CA LYS A 234 -16.22 2.64 10.54
C LYS A 234 -14.83 2.65 9.88
N PRO A 235 -13.90 1.79 10.29
CA PRO A 235 -12.55 1.84 9.73
C PRO A 235 -12.38 0.93 8.48
N LEU A 236 -13.41 0.20 8.05
CA LEU A 236 -13.44 -0.43 6.72
C LEU A 236 -13.70 0.62 5.64
N ALA A 237 -14.59 1.59 5.92
CA ALA A 237 -14.78 2.78 5.10
C ALA A 237 -13.54 3.68 5.06
N MET A 238 -12.79 3.78 6.18
CA MET A 238 -11.53 4.53 6.21
C MET A 238 -10.48 3.93 5.26
N ILE A 239 -10.26 2.62 5.24
CA ILE A 239 -9.25 1.99 4.36
C ILE A 239 -9.54 2.29 2.87
N VAL A 240 -10.80 2.15 2.44
CA VAL A 240 -11.19 2.45 1.06
C VAL A 240 -11.12 3.93 0.75
N GLY A 241 -11.56 4.77 1.70
CA GLY A 241 -11.51 6.22 1.57
C GLY A 241 -10.06 6.72 1.44
N PHE A 242 -9.14 6.19 2.25
CA PHE A 242 -7.73 6.53 2.17
C PHE A 242 -7.10 6.05 0.86
N PHE A 243 -7.39 4.83 0.43
CA PHE A 243 -6.89 4.36 -0.86
C PHE A 243 -7.38 5.25 -2.03
N ALA A 244 -8.68 5.55 -2.08
CA ALA A 244 -9.24 6.42 -3.11
C ALA A 244 -8.66 7.83 -3.05
N LEU A 245 -8.55 8.41 -1.85
CA LEU A 245 -7.95 9.72 -1.61
C LEU A 245 -6.50 9.75 -2.11
N CYS A 246 -5.73 8.68 -1.87
CA CYS A 246 -4.32 8.62 -2.23
C CYS A 246 -4.07 8.44 -3.73
N TRP A 247 -4.92 7.68 -4.42
CA TRP A 247 -4.67 7.27 -5.80
C TRP A 247 -5.44 8.08 -6.85
N LEU A 248 -6.68 8.48 -6.56
CA LEU A 248 -7.53 9.16 -7.56
C LEU A 248 -6.97 10.50 -8.04
N PRO A 249 -6.31 11.34 -7.22
CA PRO A 249 -5.75 12.61 -7.70
C PRO A 249 -4.70 12.41 -8.81
N LEU A 250 -3.80 11.44 -8.66
CA LEU A 250 -2.77 11.15 -9.67
C LEU A 250 -3.41 10.65 -10.97
N HIS A 251 -4.38 9.74 -10.88
CA HIS A 251 -5.08 9.24 -12.06
C HIS A 251 -5.95 10.31 -12.72
N ALA A 252 -6.56 11.22 -11.96
CA ALA A 252 -7.29 12.36 -12.50
C ALA A 252 -6.37 13.30 -13.30
N ILE A 253 -5.17 13.59 -12.79
CA ILE A 253 -4.16 14.36 -13.52
C ILE A 253 -3.73 13.64 -14.81
N ASN A 254 -3.54 12.32 -14.78
CA ASN A 254 -3.22 11.53 -15.97
C ASN A 254 -4.34 11.58 -17.01
N CYS A 255 -5.60 11.46 -16.58
CA CYS A 255 -6.77 11.62 -17.46
C CYS A 255 -6.80 13.02 -18.07
N ALA A 256 -6.64 14.08 -17.26
CA ALA A 256 -6.62 15.46 -17.76
C ALA A 256 -5.47 15.68 -18.75
N THR A 257 -4.29 15.10 -18.49
CA THR A 257 -3.13 15.16 -19.39
C THR A 257 -3.38 14.46 -20.72
N LEU A 258 -4.14 13.35 -20.73
CA LEU A 258 -4.48 12.63 -21.96
C LEU A 258 -5.58 13.32 -22.77
N PHE A 259 -6.65 13.76 -22.11
CA PHE A 259 -7.86 14.26 -22.78
C PHE A 259 -7.84 15.77 -23.06
N HIS A 260 -7.02 16.54 -22.35
CA HIS A 260 -6.88 17.99 -22.53
C HIS A 260 -5.43 18.39 -22.83
N PRO A 261 -5.03 18.48 -24.12
CA PRO A 261 -3.67 18.84 -24.51
C PRO A 261 -3.19 20.21 -24.00
N GLY A 262 -4.10 21.16 -23.76
CA GLY A 262 -3.78 22.45 -23.13
C GLY A 262 -3.31 22.28 -21.69
N TRP A 263 -4.02 21.46 -20.90
CA TRP A 263 -3.62 21.11 -19.54
C TRP A 263 -2.25 20.42 -19.50
N ALA A 264 -1.95 19.53 -20.45
CA ALA A 264 -0.68 18.82 -20.49
C ALA A 264 0.54 19.76 -20.54
N LYS A 265 0.39 20.96 -21.15
CA LYS A 265 1.42 21.99 -21.26
C LYS A 265 1.50 22.91 -20.03
N GLU A 266 0.35 23.20 -19.42
CA GLU A 266 0.23 24.19 -18.34
C GLU A 266 0.13 23.57 -16.94
N LYS A 267 0.08 22.25 -16.83
CA LYS A 267 -0.09 21.58 -15.54
C LYS A 267 0.99 22.00 -14.53
N PRO A 268 0.61 22.47 -13.34
CA PRO A 268 1.58 22.94 -12.37
C PRO A 268 2.33 21.76 -11.75
N LYS A 269 3.67 21.90 -11.62
CA LYS A 269 4.54 20.87 -11.01
C LYS A 269 4.13 20.52 -9.58
N TRP A 270 3.74 21.52 -8.78
CA TRP A 270 3.32 21.30 -7.39
C TRP A 270 2.13 20.34 -7.30
N ALA A 271 1.19 20.38 -8.25
CA ALA A 271 0.02 19.50 -8.23
C ALA A 271 0.41 18.04 -8.51
N MET A 272 1.37 17.82 -9.43
CA MET A 272 1.94 16.49 -9.67
C MET A 272 2.68 15.98 -8.43
N ASN A 273 3.54 16.81 -7.83
CA ASN A 273 4.30 16.45 -6.64
C ASN A 273 3.38 16.09 -5.47
N VAL A 274 2.31 16.86 -5.24
CA VAL A 274 1.31 16.57 -4.20
C VAL A 274 0.58 15.26 -4.49
N ALA A 275 0.17 15.01 -5.74
CA ALA A 275 -0.51 13.78 -6.10
C ALA A 275 0.39 12.54 -5.94
N ILE A 276 1.68 12.64 -6.28
CA ILE A 276 2.67 11.58 -6.08
C ILE A 276 2.90 11.34 -4.58
N LEU A 277 3.15 12.40 -3.80
CA LEU A 277 3.30 12.32 -2.34
C LEU A 277 2.10 11.63 -1.68
N LEU A 278 0.89 12.00 -2.10
CA LEU A 278 -0.33 11.43 -1.57
C LEU A 278 -0.46 9.94 -1.94
N SER A 279 -0.06 9.54 -3.15
CA SER A 279 -0.03 8.13 -3.56
C SER A 279 0.96 7.31 -2.72
N HIS A 280 2.13 7.85 -2.39
CA HIS A 280 3.13 7.20 -1.54
C HIS A 280 2.75 7.18 -0.06
N ALA A 281 2.03 8.21 0.41
CA ALA A 281 1.51 8.26 1.78
C ALA A 281 0.57 7.09 2.10
N ASN A 282 -0.10 6.49 1.10
CA ASN A 282 -0.90 5.28 1.26
C ASN A 282 -0.14 4.15 1.96
N SER A 283 1.16 3.98 1.65
CA SER A 283 2.02 2.95 2.23
C SER A 283 2.40 3.23 3.69
N VAL A 284 2.18 4.43 4.22
CA VAL A 284 2.40 4.81 5.62
C VAL A 284 1.15 4.59 6.48
N VAL A 285 -0.04 4.74 5.89
CA VAL A 285 -1.32 4.65 6.60
C VAL A 285 -1.59 3.23 7.12
N ASN A 286 -1.13 2.20 6.42
CA ASN A 286 -1.47 0.80 6.72
C ASN A 286 -1.08 0.36 8.16
N PRO A 287 0.18 0.50 8.64
CA PRO A 287 0.55 0.19 10.01
C PRO A 287 -0.23 0.98 11.08
N ILE A 288 -0.52 2.26 10.81
CA ILE A 288 -1.28 3.14 11.71
C ILE A 288 -2.70 2.59 11.90
N VAL A 289 -3.34 2.20 10.79
CA VAL A 289 -4.65 1.57 10.83
C VAL A 289 -4.60 0.28 11.65
N TYR A 290 -3.60 -0.59 11.46
CA TYR A 290 -3.50 -1.84 12.23
C TYR A 290 -3.30 -1.59 13.73
N ALA A 291 -2.44 -0.63 14.10
CA ALA A 291 -2.19 -0.25 15.49
C ALA A 291 -3.45 0.29 16.18
N TYR A 292 -4.27 1.08 15.47
CA TYR A 292 -5.51 1.61 16.02
C TYR A 292 -6.61 0.54 16.12
N ARG A 293 -6.67 -0.38 15.14
CA ARG A 293 -7.79 -1.31 14.97
C ARG A 293 -7.63 -2.65 15.65
N ASN A 294 -6.42 -3.22 15.68
CA ASN A 294 -6.19 -4.59 16.12
C ASN A 294 -5.40 -4.57 17.43
N ARG A 295 -6.05 -5.01 18.51
CA ARG A 295 -5.49 -5.05 19.85
C ARG A 295 -4.23 -5.93 19.94
N ASP A 296 -4.20 -7.04 19.22
CA ASP A 296 -3.08 -7.98 19.23
C ASP A 296 -1.87 -7.39 18.50
N PHE A 297 -2.08 -6.72 17.37
CA PHE A 297 -1.03 -5.94 16.70
C PHE A 297 -0.52 -4.82 17.61
N ARG A 298 -1.42 -4.05 18.22
CA ARG A 298 -1.04 -2.94 19.12
C ARG A 298 -0.20 -3.42 20.31
N ALA A 299 -0.62 -4.50 20.96
CA ALA A 299 0.13 -5.10 22.07
C ALA A 299 1.51 -5.60 21.61
N THR A 300 1.57 -6.25 20.45
CA THR A 300 2.83 -6.77 19.90
C THR A 300 3.77 -5.64 19.46
N PHE A 301 3.25 -4.57 18.83
CA PHE A 301 4.02 -3.37 18.49
C PHE A 301 4.63 -2.73 19.73
N HIS A 302 3.82 -2.52 20.78
CA HIS A 302 4.32 -1.97 22.03
C HIS A 302 5.43 -2.83 22.63
N ARG A 303 5.27 -4.16 22.62
CA ARG A 303 6.31 -5.09 23.11
C ARG A 303 7.60 -5.02 22.30
N ILE A 304 7.51 -4.97 20.97
CA ILE A 304 8.68 -4.88 20.09
C ILE A 304 9.40 -3.55 20.31
N ILE A 305 8.67 -2.43 20.33
CA ILE A 305 9.24 -1.09 20.53
C ILE A 305 9.88 -0.98 21.92
N SER A 306 9.19 -1.39 22.98
CA SER A 306 9.72 -1.34 24.35
C SER A 306 11.01 -2.16 24.49
N ARG A 307 11.04 -3.38 23.94
CA ARG A 307 12.18 -4.28 24.07
C ARG A 307 13.38 -3.92 23.19
N TYR A 308 13.15 -3.56 21.93
CA TYR A 308 14.22 -3.42 20.94
C TYR A 308 14.56 -1.97 20.56
N VAL A 309 13.64 -1.03 20.75
CA VAL A 309 13.86 0.39 20.43
C VAL A 309 14.15 1.20 21.69
N LEU A 310 13.36 0.98 22.75
CA LEU A 310 13.53 1.66 24.04
C LEU A 310 14.48 0.91 24.99
N CYS A 311 14.98 -0.27 24.58
CA CYS A 311 15.88 -1.13 25.36
C CYS A 311 15.42 -1.38 26.81
N GLN A 312 14.11 -1.41 27.04
CA GLN A 312 13.56 -1.79 28.33
C GLN A 312 13.61 -3.32 28.43
N THR A 313 14.56 -3.84 29.20
CA THR A 313 14.52 -5.23 29.66
C THR A 313 13.27 -5.41 30.50
N ASP A 314 12.35 -6.27 30.03
CA ASP A 314 11.24 -6.78 30.84
C ASP A 314 11.83 -7.26 32.17
N GLY A 315 11.63 -6.50 33.24
CA GLY A 315 11.97 -6.91 34.59
C GLY A 315 11.18 -8.18 34.91
N LEU A 316 11.86 -9.32 34.79
CA LEU A 316 11.39 -10.63 35.22
C LEU A 316 10.89 -10.51 36.67
N LYS A 317 9.57 -10.41 36.84
CA LYS A 317 8.91 -10.88 38.06
C LYS A 317 9.10 -12.40 38.10
N SER A 318 10.18 -12.85 38.73
CA SER A 318 10.41 -14.24 39.12
C SER A 318 10.74 -14.28 40.61
N GLY A 319 9.92 -14.99 41.39
CA GLY A 319 10.17 -15.33 42.80
C GLY A 319 9.55 -14.35 43.82
N GLY A 320 8.58 -14.72 44.65
CA GLY A 320 8.00 -16.04 44.89
C GLY A 320 6.64 -15.93 45.57
N GLY A 321 5.75 -16.85 45.23
CA GLY A 321 4.63 -17.21 46.08
C GLY A 321 5.16 -18.08 47.22
N GLN A 322 5.05 -17.62 48.46
CA GLN A 322 5.02 -18.51 49.62
C GLN A 322 3.57 -18.92 49.85
N ALA A 323 3.25 -20.14 49.42
CA ALA A 323 2.09 -20.88 49.86
C ALA A 323 2.21 -21.16 51.36
N GLY A 324 1.08 -21.10 52.06
CA GLY A 324 0.99 -21.22 53.51
C GLY A 324 1.50 -22.55 54.06
N ALA A 325 2.00 -22.47 55.30
CA ALA A 325 2.06 -23.58 56.23
C ALA A 325 1.55 -23.06 57.59
N GLN A 326 0.35 -23.50 57.98
CA GLN A 326 -0.11 -23.41 59.36
C GLN A 326 0.69 -24.42 60.21
N PRO A 327 1.23 -24.05 61.39
CA PRO A 327 1.66 -25.02 62.36
C PRO A 327 0.47 -25.50 63.20
N ALA A 328 0.34 -26.82 63.33
CA ALA A 328 -0.54 -27.47 64.28
C ALA A 328 -0.13 -27.12 65.73
N LEU A 329 -1.12 -26.77 66.54
CA LEU A 329 -1.02 -26.67 68.00
C LEU A 329 -1.09 -28.07 68.63
N PRO A 330 -0.20 -28.44 69.56
CA PRO A 330 -0.43 -29.55 70.46
C PRO A 330 -1.10 -29.09 71.77
N LEU A 331 -2.18 -29.80 72.12
CA LEU A 331 -2.93 -29.84 73.40
C LEU A 331 -3.73 -28.59 73.80
#